data_AF-A0AAD5IJ67-F1
#
_entry.id   AF-A0AAD5IJ67-F1
#
_cell.length_a   1.000
_cell.length_b   1.000
_cell.length_c   1.000
_cell.angle_alpha   90.00
_cell.angle_beta   90.00
_cell.angle_gamma   90.00
#
_symmetry.space_group_name_H-M   'P 1'
#
loop_
_entity.id
_entity.type
_entity.pdbx_description
1 polymer ?
#
loop_
_entity_poly.entity_id
_entity_poly.type
_entity_poly.pdbx_seq_one_letter_code
_entity_poly.pdbx_strand_id
1 'polypeptide(L)'
;MGLRVSRRVDSSTWAGEDSVDQIIVGDVVGIKKRFQYKNQHSPQHDRAWIMHEFNLNGSDIILCRLRRNLSGGVLQSTSHI
;
A
#
# COMPACT_ATOMS: atom_id res chain seq x y z
N MET A 1 -11.15 16.36 -14.13
CA MET A 1 -10.30 15.17 -14.40
C MET A 1 -8.97 15.37 -13.68
N GLY A 2 -8.83 14.86 -12.46
CA GLY A 2 -7.60 15.07 -11.66
C GLY A 2 -6.51 14.06 -12.04
N LEU A 3 -5.31 14.55 -12.35
CA LEU A 3 -4.15 13.71 -12.65
C LEU A 3 -3.83 12.82 -11.44
N ARG A 4 -3.86 11.49 -11.64
CA ARG A 4 -3.39 10.51 -10.66
C ARG A 4 -1.87 10.64 -10.54
N VAL A 5 -1.40 11.41 -9.55
CA VAL A 5 0.02 11.51 -9.22
C VAL A 5 0.56 10.12 -8.90
N SER A 6 1.54 9.66 -9.69
CA SER A 6 2.33 8.47 -9.40
C SER A 6 3.21 8.77 -8.19
N ARG A 7 2.96 8.12 -7.05
CA ARG A 7 3.74 8.28 -5.82
C ARG A 7 4.99 7.40 -5.81
N ARG A 8 5.82 7.49 -6.85
CA ARG A 8 7.17 6.92 -6.81
C ARG A 8 8.01 7.76 -5.85
N VAL A 9 8.36 7.17 -4.71
CA VAL A 9 9.39 7.70 -3.81
C VAL A 9 10.57 6.74 -3.97
N ASP A 10 11.62 7.20 -4.65
CA ASP A 10 12.89 6.47 -4.90
C ASP A 10 12.81 5.10 -5.63
N SER A 11 13.93 4.37 -5.67
CA SER A 11 14.07 3.03 -6.27
C SER A 11 13.13 1.97 -5.69
N SER A 12 12.42 2.30 -4.60
CA SER A 12 11.44 1.48 -3.91
C SER A 12 10.03 1.94 -4.27
N THR A 13 9.37 1.23 -5.18
CA THR A 13 8.06 1.67 -5.67
C THR A 13 6.94 1.11 -4.80
N TRP A 14 6.16 1.97 -4.13
CA TRP A 14 4.83 1.60 -3.66
C TRP A 14 3.97 1.26 -4.87
N ALA A 15 3.73 -0.03 -5.09
CA ALA A 15 2.86 -0.49 -6.16
C ALA A 15 1.42 -0.44 -5.66
N GLY A 16 0.61 0.41 -6.28
CA GLY A 16 -0.83 0.37 -6.08
C GLY A 16 -1.40 -0.93 -6.64
N GLU A 17 -2.39 -1.48 -5.94
CA GLU A 17 -3.28 -2.46 -6.54
C GLU A 17 -4.21 -1.73 -7.52
N ASP A 18 -4.52 -2.35 -8.66
CA ASP A 18 -5.32 -1.71 -9.71
C ASP A 18 -6.78 -1.48 -9.28
N SER A 19 -7.22 -2.16 -8.22
CA SER A 19 -8.55 -1.98 -7.63
C SER A 19 -8.60 -0.80 -6.64
N VAL A 20 -9.66 -0.02 -6.75
CA VAL A 20 -10.05 1.02 -5.78
C VAL A 20 -11.29 0.51 -5.05
N ASP A 21 -11.22 0.39 -3.73
CA ASP A 21 -12.35 -0.01 -2.90
C ASP A 21 -13.18 1.23 -2.53
N GLN A 22 -14.50 1.13 -2.52
CA GLN A 22 -15.37 2.18 -1.97
C GLN A 22 -15.52 2.02 -0.45
N ILE A 23 -15.62 3.14 0.27
CA ILE A 23 -15.98 3.17 1.69
C ILE A 23 -17.46 3.50 1.79
N ILE A 24 -18.27 2.59 2.33
CA ILE A 24 -19.74 2.72 2.38
C ILE A 24 -20.19 2.78 3.85
N VAL A 25 -20.88 3.86 4.20
CA VAL A 25 -21.56 4.06 5.49
C VAL A 25 -22.91 4.72 5.18
N GLY A 26 -23.93 3.90 4.89
CA GLY A 26 -25.16 4.37 4.26
C GLY A 26 -24.93 4.68 2.78
N ASP A 27 -24.19 5.74 2.50
CA ASP A 27 -23.75 6.16 1.17
C ASP A 27 -22.24 5.94 0.96
N VAL A 28 -21.76 6.15 -0.27
CA VAL A 28 -20.32 6.18 -0.58
C VAL A 28 -19.71 7.45 0.02
N VAL A 29 -18.94 7.28 1.09
CA VAL A 29 -18.30 8.38 1.82
C VAL A 29 -16.84 8.61 1.42
N GLY A 30 -16.27 7.73 0.59
CA GLY A 30 -14.90 7.86 0.12
C GLY A 30 -14.38 6.65 -0.63
N ILE A 31 -13.07 6.66 -0.85
CA ILE A 31 -12.33 5.59 -1.51
C ILE A 31 -11.16 5.12 -0.64
N LYS A 32 -10.85 3.83 -0.77
CA LYS A 32 -9.71 3.19 -0.16
C LYS A 32 -8.83 2.58 -1.26
N LYS A 33 -7.53 2.79 -1.17
CA LYS A 33 -6.53 2.18 -2.06
C LYS A 33 -5.52 1.39 -1.25
N ARG A 34 -5.10 0.25 -1.78
CA ARG A 34 -4.05 -0.58 -1.19
C ARG A 34 -2.78 -0.46 -2.01
N PHE A 35 -1.67 -0.24 -1.32
CA PHE A 35 -0.34 -0.24 -1.89
C PHE A 35 0.51 -1.30 -1.19
N GLN A 36 1.36 -1.96 -1.96
CA GLN A 36 2.35 -2.88 -1.45
C GLN A 36 3.74 -2.33 -1.77
N TYR A 37 4.61 -2.31 -0.76
CA TYR A 37 5.98 -1.90 -0.96
C TYR A 37 6.71 -2.92 -1.83
N LYS A 38 7.35 -2.47 -2.90
CA LYS A 38 8.22 -3.31 -3.73
C LYS A 38 9.66 -2.85 -3.62
N ASN A 39 10.55 -3.82 -3.38
CA ASN A 39 11.99 -3.61 -3.40
C ASN A 39 12.66 -4.80 -4.09
N GLN A 40 12.98 -4.62 -5.37
CA GLN A 40 13.59 -5.65 -6.20
C GLN A 40 15.03 -6.00 -5.78
N HIS A 41 15.71 -5.11 -5.05
CA HIS A 41 17.09 -5.28 -4.62
C HIS A 41 17.22 -5.99 -3.25
N SER A 42 16.15 -5.97 -2.45
CA SER A 42 16.10 -6.67 -1.16
C SER A 42 14.84 -7.52 -1.05
N PRO A 43 14.92 -8.81 -1.41
CA PRO A 43 13.81 -9.74 -1.33
C PRO A 43 13.22 -9.89 0.09
N GLN A 44 14.04 -9.65 1.13
CA GLN A 44 13.59 -9.67 2.53
C GLN A 44 12.65 -8.51 2.86
N HIS A 45 12.77 -7.40 2.14
CA HIS A 45 11.94 -6.21 2.31
C HIS A 45 10.84 -6.11 1.26
N ASP A 46 10.95 -6.84 0.14
CA ASP A 46 9.88 -6.91 -0.87
C ASP A 46 8.58 -7.37 -0.23
N ARG A 47 7.49 -6.64 -0.49
CA ARG A 47 6.14 -6.95 -0.01
C ARG A 47 5.99 -6.99 1.52
N ALA A 48 7.00 -6.59 2.29
CA ALA A 48 7.00 -6.58 3.75
C ALA A 48 6.11 -5.47 4.34
N TRP A 49 5.72 -4.49 3.53
CA TRP A 49 4.87 -3.38 3.96
C TRP A 49 3.64 -3.22 3.07
N ILE A 50 2.52 -2.89 3.72
CA ILE A 50 1.25 -2.55 3.07
C ILE A 50 0.84 -1.18 3.58
N MET A 51 0.47 -0.30 2.66
CA MET A 51 -0.15 0.98 2.96
C MET A 51 -1.60 0.95 2.48
N HIS A 52 -2.53 1.31 3.36
CA HIS A 52 -3.88 1.64 2.97
C HIS A 52 -4.03 3.16 2.99
N GLU A 53 -4.48 3.71 1.88
CA GLU A 53 -4.89 5.09 1.76
C GLU A 53 -6.41 5.18 1.84
N PHE A 54 -6.91 6.13 2.60
CA PHE A 54 -8.33 6.46 2.68
C PHE A 54 -8.49 7.94 2.32
N ASN A 55 -9.35 8.21 1.34
CA ASN A 55 -9.72 9.56 0.92
C ASN A 55 -11.23 9.69 1.07
N LEU A 56 -11.66 10.62 1.91
CA LEU A 56 -13.09 10.90 2.14
C LEU A 56 -13.58 11.97 1.18
N ASN A 57 -14.80 11.82 0.70
CA ASN A 57 -15.40 12.77 -0.22
C ASN A 57 -15.49 14.16 0.42
N GLY A 58 -15.03 15.19 -0.31
CA GLY A 58 -15.03 16.57 0.17
C GLY A 58 -13.95 16.89 1.20
N SER A 59 -12.99 15.99 1.44
CA SER A 59 -11.83 16.24 2.29
C SER A 59 -10.55 16.40 1.48
N ASP A 60 -9.76 17.42 1.83
CA ASP A 60 -8.40 17.60 1.29
C ASP A 60 -7.35 16.78 2.07
N ILE A 61 -7.79 16.03 3.09
CA ILE A 61 -6.93 15.20 3.93
C ILE A 61 -7.02 13.74 3.47
N ILE A 62 -5.86 13.09 3.41
CA ILE A 62 -5.75 11.67 3.16
C ILE A 62 -5.24 10.99 4.43
N LEU A 63 -5.95 9.95 4.88
CA LEU A 63 -5.50 9.10 5.98
C LEU A 63 -4.73 7.92 5.41
N CYS A 64 -3.50 7.74 5.88
CA CYS A 64 -2.68 6.58 5.51
C CYS A 64 -2.47 5.67 6.73
N ARG A 65 -2.77 4.39 6.57
CA ARG A 65 -2.40 3.34 7.52
C ARG A 65 -1.28 2.49 6.94
N LEU A 66 -0.08 2.66 7.48
CA LEU A 66 1.06 1.80 7.19
C LEU A 66 1.05 0.59 8.14
N ARG A 67 1.25 -0.62 7.60
CA ARG A 67 1.42 -1.83 8.42
C ARG A 67 2.46 -2.77 7.82
N ARG A 68 3.07 -3.57 8.69
CA ARG A 68 3.86 -4.74 8.28
C ARG A 68 2.94 -5.82 7.69
N ASN A 69 3.44 -6.49 6.67
CA ASN A 69 2.81 -7.64 6.06
C ASN A 69 3.46 -8.90 6.63
N LEU A 70 2.76 -9.62 7.51
CA LEU A 70 3.32 -10.81 8.16
C LEU A 70 3.56 -11.99 7.20
N SER A 71 2.98 -11.93 6.00
CA SER A 71 3.25 -12.88 4.91
C SER A 71 4.34 -12.43 3.93
N GLY A 72 4.88 -11.21 4.10
CA GLY A 72 5.99 -10.67 3.30
C GLY A 72 7.28 -10.59 4.12
N GLY A 73 8.36 -11.18 3.62
CA GLY A 73 9.65 -11.28 4.31
C GLY A 73 10.02 -12.67 4.82
N VAL A 74 9.29 -13.73 4.45
CA VAL A 74 9.65 -15.12 4.80
C VAL A 74 10.11 -15.87 3.55
N LEU A 75 11.43 -15.98 3.40
CA LEU A 75 12.27 -17.09 2.90
C LEU A 75 13.72 -16.60 3.15
N GLN A 76 14.59 -17.14 4.01
CA GLN A 76 14.73 -18.46 4.61
C GLN A 76 15.22 -18.30 6.07
N SER A 77 14.63 -19.05 7.02
CA SER A 77 15.40 -19.52 8.17
C SER A 77 16.27 -20.66 7.65
N THR A 78 17.50 -20.37 7.22
CA THR A 78 18.51 -21.41 7.06
C THR A 78 18.95 -21.82 8.46
N SER A 79 18.38 -22.90 8.97
CA SER A 79 18.98 -23.63 10.08
C SER A 79 20.31 -24.20 9.60
N HIS A 80 21.41 -23.55 9.97
CA HIS A 80 22.72 -24.17 10.01
C HIS A 80 23.05 -24.46 11.47
N ILE A 81 22.75 -25.69 11.92
CA ILE A 81 23.59 -26.50 12.82
C ILE A 81 23.40 -27.95 12.39
#